data_AF-A0A7Y4YSR5-F1
#
_entry.id   AF-A0A7Y4YSR5-F1
#
_cell.length_a   1.000
_cell.length_b   1.000
_cell.length_c   1.000
_cell.angle_alpha   90.00
_cell.angle_beta   90.00
_cell.angle_gamma   90.00
#
_symmetry.space_group_name_H-M   'P 1'
#
loop_
_entity.id
_entity.type
_entity.pdbx_description
1 polymer ?
#
loop_
_entity_poly.entity_id
_entity_poly.type
_entity_poly.pdbx_seq_one_letter_code
_entity_poly.pdbx_strand_id
1 'polypeptide(L)'
;MSNPNINWAAIDTNPKFQALHRKKLFFLWGLMIFSIIYYFMLPIGAAYFQDLFKIKVWGVVNVGLLFALSEFVVAWTIAFVYSRKANREFDSMTQEIVNELNSGSMK
;
A
#
# COMPACT_ATOMS: atom_id res chain seq x y z
N MET A 1 -12.20 -23.43 -7.59
CA MET A 1 -12.34 -24.73 -6.92
C MET A 1 -11.58 -24.66 -5.60
N SER A 2 -12.26 -24.37 -4.49
CA SER A 2 -11.66 -24.45 -3.14
C SER A 2 -11.52 -25.93 -2.78
N ASN A 3 -10.29 -26.40 -2.61
CA ASN A 3 -10.02 -27.78 -2.24
C ASN A 3 -10.48 -27.97 -0.77
N PRO A 4 -11.49 -28.80 -0.47
CA PRO A 4 -12.12 -28.88 0.85
C PRO A 4 -11.20 -29.43 1.96
N ASN A 5 -9.96 -29.82 1.63
CA ASN A 5 -8.97 -30.39 2.55
C ASN A 5 -7.75 -29.47 2.81
N ILE A 6 -7.84 -28.17 2.53
CA ILE A 6 -6.77 -27.23 2.89
C ILE A 6 -6.87 -26.91 4.38
N ASN A 7 -5.85 -27.28 5.15
CA ASN A 7 -5.75 -26.93 6.56
C ASN A 7 -5.27 -25.48 6.72
N TRP A 8 -6.21 -24.53 6.74
CA TRP A 8 -5.92 -23.11 6.91
C TRP A 8 -5.24 -22.77 8.23
N ALA A 9 -5.55 -23.51 9.31
CA ALA A 9 -4.91 -23.29 10.61
C ALA A 9 -3.42 -23.64 10.57
N ALA A 10 -3.04 -24.72 9.88
CA ALA A 10 -1.63 -25.08 9.68
C ALA A 10 -0.87 -24.08 8.79
N ILE A 11 -1.55 -23.46 7.82
CA ILE A 11 -0.95 -22.39 7.00
C ILE A 11 -0.74 -21.13 7.84
N ASP A 12 -1.71 -20.75 8.65
CA ASP A 12 -1.61 -19.57 9.50
C ASP A 12 -0.49 -19.71 10.55
N THR A 13 -0.31 -20.88 11.14
CA THR A 13 0.79 -21.11 12.10
C THR A 13 2.16 -21.25 11.43
N ASN A 14 2.24 -21.38 10.11
CA ASN A 14 3.49 -21.56 9.39
C ASN A 14 4.40 -20.32 9.54
N PRO A 15 5.66 -20.46 10.00
CA PRO A 15 6.59 -19.34 10.15
C PRO A 15 6.84 -18.53 8.88
N LYS A 16 6.85 -19.16 7.70
CA LYS A 16 7.03 -18.49 6.39
C LYS A 16 5.83 -17.62 6.06
N PHE A 17 4.62 -18.14 6.30
CA PHE A 17 3.39 -17.36 6.12
C PHE A 17 3.34 -16.17 7.07
N GLN A 18 3.68 -16.37 8.34
CA GLN A 18 3.75 -15.27 9.32
C GLN A 18 4.80 -14.22 8.94
N ALA A 19 5.95 -14.64 8.41
CA ALA A 19 6.97 -13.72 7.92
C ALA A 19 6.48 -12.90 6.71
N LEU A 20 5.84 -13.54 5.73
CA LEU A 20 5.20 -12.87 4.59
C LEU A 20 4.13 -11.88 5.06
N HIS A 21 3.23 -12.33 5.92
CA HIS A 21 2.12 -11.53 6.44
C HIS A 21 2.63 -10.29 7.19
N ARG A 22 3.59 -10.45 8.11
CA ARG A 22 4.19 -9.33 8.85
C ARG A 22 4.87 -8.34 7.92
N LYS A 23 5.65 -8.80 6.95
CA LYS A 23 6.31 -7.92 5.96
C LYS A 23 5.30 -7.13 5.13
N LYS A 24 4.28 -7.81 4.61
CA LYS A 24 3.23 -7.21 3.79
C LYS A 24 2.45 -6.17 4.60
N LEU A 25 2.05 -6.51 5.81
CA LEU A 25 1.36 -5.57 6.71
C LEU A 25 2.22 -4.36 7.02
N PHE A 26 3.47 -4.54 7.46
CA PHE A 26 4.33 -3.42 7.78
C PHE A 26 4.49 -2.44 6.60
N PHE A 27 4.67 -2.97 5.40
CA PHE A 27 4.75 -2.18 4.18
C PHE A 27 3.44 -1.44 3.87
N LEU A 28 2.29 -2.13 3.95
CA LEU A 28 0.97 -1.54 3.72
C LEU A 28 0.63 -0.46 4.75
N TRP A 29 0.90 -0.72 6.03
CA TRP A 29 0.71 0.25 7.11
C TRP A 29 1.57 1.49 6.89
N GLY A 30 2.82 1.33 6.45
CA GLY A 30 3.68 2.45 6.09
C GLY A 30 3.11 3.31 4.97
N LEU A 31 2.67 2.69 3.87
CA LEU A 31 2.02 3.39 2.75
C LEU A 31 0.72 4.08 3.19
N MET A 32 -0.07 3.42 4.04
CA MET A 32 -1.33 3.96 4.53
C MET A 32 -1.10 5.18 5.43
N ILE A 33 -0.18 5.12 6.39
CA ILE A 33 0.15 6.25 7.27
C ILE A 33 0.62 7.45 6.43
N PHE A 34 1.51 7.20 5.47
CA PHE A 34 1.97 8.24 4.55
C PHE A 34 0.80 8.86 3.77
N SER A 35 -0.07 8.02 3.19
CA SER A 35 -1.24 8.49 2.43
C SER A 35 -2.20 9.29 3.28
N ILE A 36 -2.44 8.88 4.53
CA ILE A 36 -3.32 9.58 5.47
C ILE A 36 -2.74 10.96 5.78
N ILE A 37 -1.46 11.02 6.15
CA ILE A 37 -0.79 12.30 6.45
C ILE A 37 -0.91 13.24 5.26
N TYR A 38 -0.58 12.76 4.06
CA TYR A 38 -0.60 13.56 2.85
C TYR A 38 -2.02 14.04 2.51
N TYR A 39 -3.00 13.14 2.51
CA TYR A 39 -4.41 13.45 2.25
C TYR A 39 -4.95 14.54 3.19
N PHE A 40 -4.61 14.46 4.48
CA PHE A 40 -5.05 15.45 5.46
C PHE A 40 -4.26 16.77 5.40
N MET A 41 -3.09 16.82 4.75
CA MET A 41 -2.39 18.09 4.52
C MET A 41 -3.22 19.04 3.66
N LEU A 42 -4.09 18.53 2.76
CA LEU A 42 -4.95 19.38 1.95
C LEU A 42 -5.97 20.18 2.78
N PRO A 43 -6.89 19.58 3.56
CA PRO A 43 -7.84 20.33 4.37
C PRO A 43 -7.16 21.14 5.48
N ILE A 44 -6.07 20.64 6.08
CA ILE A 44 -5.30 21.40 7.08
C ILE A 44 -4.64 22.62 6.42
N GLY A 45 -4.02 22.45 5.25
CA GLY A 45 -3.46 23.53 4.45
C GLY A 45 -4.52 24.56 4.07
N ALA A 46 -5.67 24.12 3.60
CA ALA A 46 -6.77 25.00 3.23
C ALA A 46 -7.37 25.76 4.43
N ALA A 47 -7.41 25.16 5.62
CA ALA A 47 -7.98 25.79 6.80
C ALA A 47 -7.02 26.80 7.45
N TYR A 48 -5.75 26.42 7.62
CA TYR A 48 -4.76 27.17 8.41
C TYR A 48 -3.76 27.97 7.57
N PHE A 49 -3.50 27.57 6.32
CA PHE A 49 -2.51 28.18 5.41
C PHE A 49 -3.18 28.79 4.18
N GLN A 50 -4.29 29.51 4.41
CA GLN A 50 -5.10 30.11 3.34
C GLN A 50 -4.31 31.03 2.42
N ASP A 51 -3.38 31.82 2.97
CA ASP A 51 -2.57 32.75 2.18
C ASP A 51 -1.69 32.01 1.17
N LEU A 52 -1.10 30.88 1.57
CA LEU A 52 -0.35 30.00 0.68
C LEU A 52 -1.26 29.37 -0.39
N PHE A 53 -2.41 28.83 0.00
CA PHE A 53 -3.33 28.14 -0.92
C PHE A 53 -3.96 29.09 -1.96
N LYS A 54 -4.05 30.39 -1.65
CA LYS A 54 -4.56 31.43 -2.55
C LYS A 54 -3.50 31.99 -3.51
N ILE A 55 -2.21 31.71 -3.31
CA ILE A 55 -1.14 32.19 -4.20
C ILE A 55 -1.42 31.67 -5.62
N LYS A 56 -1.62 32.60 -6.55
CA LYS A 56 -1.81 32.29 -7.97
C LYS A 56 -0.47 31.96 -8.59
N VAL A 57 -0.41 30.83 -9.29
CA VAL A 57 0.74 30.39 -10.05
C VAL A 57 0.59 30.81 -11.51
N TRP A 58 -0.57 30.55 -12.11
CA TRP A 58 -0.86 30.95 -13.48
C TRP A 58 -2.36 31.10 -13.74
N GLY A 59 -2.80 32.29 -14.16
CA GLY A 59 -4.21 32.57 -14.42
C GLY A 59 -5.08 32.29 -13.18
N VAL A 60 -5.97 31.31 -13.29
CA VAL A 60 -6.85 30.85 -12.19
C VAL A 60 -6.24 29.72 -11.34
N VAL A 61 -5.09 29.16 -11.76
CA VAL A 61 -4.39 28.08 -11.04
C VAL A 61 -3.68 28.68 -9.83
N ASN A 62 -4.02 28.18 -8.65
CA ASN A 62 -3.36 28.52 -7.40
C ASN A 62 -2.66 27.30 -6.79
N VAL A 63 -1.86 27.53 -5.76
CA VAL A 63 -1.12 26.47 -5.06
C VAL A 63 -2.06 25.41 -4.48
N GLY A 64 -3.24 25.80 -3.97
CA GLY A 64 -4.22 24.84 -3.45
C GLY A 64 -4.71 23.87 -4.52
N LEU A 65 -4.98 24.36 -5.73
CA LEU A 65 -5.38 23.53 -6.87
C LEU A 65 -4.24 22.59 -7.31
N LEU A 66 -3.00 23.09 -7.33
CA LEU A 66 -1.84 22.23 -7.63
C LEU A 66 -1.66 21.14 -6.58
N PHE A 67 -1.86 21.46 -5.29
CA PHE A 67 -1.80 20.49 -4.21
C PHE A 67 -2.90 19.43 -4.34
N ALA A 68 -4.12 19.85 -4.69
CA ALA A 68 -5.22 18.92 -4.98
C ALA A 68 -4.89 17.99 -6.16
N LEU A 69 -4.22 18.50 -7.20
CA LEU A 69 -3.78 17.68 -8.33
C LEU A 69 -2.63 16.74 -7.96
N SER A 70 -1.73 17.14 -7.05
CA SER A 70 -0.63 16.27 -6.61
C SER A 70 -1.10 15.07 -5.80
N GLU A 71 -2.26 15.12 -5.15
CA GLU A 71 -2.90 13.94 -4.53
C GLU A 71 -3.06 12.77 -5.51
N PHE A 72 -3.46 13.05 -6.75
CA PHE A 72 -3.60 12.02 -7.79
C PHE A 72 -2.24 11.42 -8.18
N VAL A 73 -1.23 12.27 -8.31
CA VAL A 73 0.15 11.83 -8.62
C VAL A 73 0.69 10.95 -7.50
N VAL A 74 0.44 11.32 -6.25
CA VAL A 74 0.83 10.52 -5.08
C VAL A 74 0.08 9.19 -5.06
N ALA A 75 -1.23 9.17 -5.31
CA ALA A 75 -2.01 7.93 -5.36
C ALA A 75 -1.48 6.94 -6.42
N TRP A 76 -1.20 7.42 -7.63
CA TRP A 76 -0.59 6.59 -8.68
C TRP A 76 0.82 6.13 -8.32
N THR A 77 1.61 6.99 -7.67
CA THR A 77 2.95 6.64 -7.20
C THR A 77 2.88 5.52 -6.17
N ILE A 78 1.98 5.62 -5.19
CA ILE A 78 1.74 4.58 -4.18
C ILE A 78 1.33 3.27 -4.85
N ALA A 79 0.38 3.31 -5.81
CA ALA A 79 -0.07 2.13 -6.53
C ALA A 79 1.08 1.46 -7.31
N PHE A 80 1.91 2.25 -8.00
CA PHE A 80 3.07 1.74 -8.74
C PHE A 80 4.12 1.14 -7.82
N VAL A 81 4.48 1.83 -6.74
CA VAL A 81 5.44 1.35 -5.73
C VAL A 81 4.96 0.06 -5.09
N TYR A 82 3.67 0.00 -4.74
CA TYR A 82 3.04 -1.20 -4.20
C TYR A 82 3.11 -2.36 -5.20
N SER A 83 2.69 -2.15 -6.45
CA SER A 83 2.70 -3.19 -7.49
C SER A 83 4.10 -3.73 -7.73
N ARG A 84 5.12 -2.86 -7.83
CA ARG A 84 6.51 -3.28 -8.00
C ARG A 84 7.02 -4.10 -6.83
N LYS A 85 6.68 -3.73 -5.59
CA LYS A 85 7.10 -4.44 -4.38
C LYS A 85 6.39 -5.79 -4.25
N ALA A 86 5.10 -5.84 -4.55
CA ALA A 86 4.30 -7.05 -4.52
C ALA A 86 4.84 -8.10 -5.52
N ASN A 87 4.98 -7.69 -6.79
CA ASN A 87 5.45 -8.59 -7.86
C ASN A 87 6.85 -9.15 -7.63
N ARG A 88 7.71 -8.40 -6.91
CA ARG A 88 9.12 -8.78 -6.70
C ARG A 88 9.35 -9.62 -5.46
N GLU A 89 8.60 -9.37 -4.38
CA GLU A 89 8.88 -9.99 -3.08
C GLU A 89 7.72 -10.84 -2.58
N PHE A 90 6.52 -10.26 -2.52
CA PHE A 90 5.35 -10.95 -1.95
C PHE A 90 4.91 -12.14 -2.81
N ASP A 91 4.96 -12.00 -4.13
CA ASP A 91 4.60 -13.06 -5.05
C ASP A 91 5.58 -14.23 -4.99
N SER A 92 6.90 -13.96 -4.89
CA SER A 92 7.92 -15.01 -4.72
C SER A 92 7.70 -15.79 -3.43
N MET A 93 7.53 -15.09 -2.30
CA MET A 93 7.25 -15.72 -1.00
C MET A 93 5.95 -16.52 -1.01
N THR A 94 4.93 -16.03 -1.71
CA THR A 94 3.65 -16.74 -1.86
C THR A 94 3.82 -18.01 -2.68
N GLN A 95 4.57 -17.95 -3.79
CA GLN A 95 4.84 -19.12 -4.63
C GLN A 95 5.59 -20.22 -3.86
N GLU A 96 6.55 -19.86 -3.00
CA GLU A 96 7.23 -20.83 -2.13
C GLU A 96 6.25 -21.57 -1.22
N ILE A 97 5.34 -20.86 -0.54
CA ILE A 97 4.33 -21.45 0.35
C ILE A 97 3.37 -22.35 -0.44
N VAL A 98 2.93 -21.89 -1.62
CA VAL A 98 2.04 -22.66 -2.50
C VAL A 98 2.72 -23.93 -3.01
N ASN A 99 4.01 -23.87 -3.34
CA ASN A 99 4.77 -25.03 -3.79
C ASN A 99 4.90 -26.08 -2.67
N GLU A 100 5.16 -25.66 -1.43
CA GLU A 100 5.22 -26.57 -0.27
C GLU A 100 3.88 -27.22 0.04
N LEU A 101 2.78 -26.47 -0.11
CA LEU A 101 1.42 -26.98 0.02
C LEU A 101 1.13 -28.06 -1.03
N ASN A 102 1.51 -27.80 -2.29
CA ASN A 102 1.29 -28.75 -3.39
C ASN A 102 2.20 -29.99 -3.30
N SER A 103 3.42 -29.86 -2.75
CA SER A 103 4.35 -30.99 -2.59
C SER A 103 4.09 -31.83 -1.34
N GLY A 104 3.08 -31.50 -0.52
CA GLY A 104 2.77 -32.20 0.73
C GLY A 104 3.90 -32.12 1.77
N SER A 105 4.83 -31.17 1.60
CA SER A 105 6.01 -31.00 2.45
C SER A 105 5.79 -30.01 3.59
N MET A 106 4.62 -29.36 3.62
CA MET A 106 4.15 -28.54 4.74
C MET A 106 3.98 -29.42 5.98
N LYS A 107 4.88 -29.23 6.94
CA LYS A 107 4.81 -29.83 8.29
C LYS A 107 4.10 -28.90 9.26
#